data_AF-A0A4Q3IGG2-F1
#
_entry.id   AF-A0A4Q3IGG2-F1
#
_cell.length_a   1.000
_cell.length_b   1.000
_cell.length_c   1.000
_cell.angle_alpha   90.00
_cell.angle_beta   90.00
_cell.angle_gamma   90.00
#
_symmetry.space_group_name_H-M   'P 1'
#
loop_
_entity.id
_entity.type
_entity.pdbx_description
1 polymer ?
#
loop_
_entity_poly.entity_id
_entity_poly.type
_entity_poly.pdbx_seq_one_letter_code
_entity_poly.pdbx_strand_id
1 'polypeptide(L)'
;MPAEKLLFLTGHLALPRLEKLLGDLGQTDFEWAIHDIGVKVAALMTGEIILRRLKKPVIADRIIVPGRCRADLDALSRHFEVRFDRGPDELVDLPAFLGRKGAPPDLSRQDMRIFAEIVDASALT
;
A
#
# COMPACT_ATOMS: atom_id res chain seq x y z
N MET A 1 19.57 13.66 -11.17
CA MET A 1 18.10 13.73 -11.35
C MET A 1 17.51 13.90 -9.96
N PRO A 2 16.45 14.71 -9.77
CA PRO A 2 15.80 14.79 -8.46
C PRO A 2 15.24 13.41 -8.07
N ALA A 3 15.29 13.09 -6.78
CA ALA A 3 14.69 11.86 -6.26
C ALA A 3 13.17 11.91 -6.45
N GLU A 4 12.56 10.80 -6.88
CA GLU A 4 11.10 10.70 -7.08
C GLU A 4 10.39 10.97 -5.73
N LYS A 5 9.29 11.72 -5.73
CA LYS A 5 8.49 12.02 -4.54
C LYS A 5 7.24 11.17 -4.48
N LEU A 6 7.20 10.23 -3.54
CA LEU A 6 6.07 9.34 -3.31
C LEU A 6 5.18 9.84 -2.16
N LEU A 7 3.88 9.90 -2.37
CA LEU A 7 2.90 10.15 -1.32
C LEU A 7 2.07 8.89 -1.05
N PHE A 8 2.13 8.36 0.17
CA PHE A 8 1.32 7.22 0.58
C PHE A 8 0.03 7.69 1.25
N LEU A 9 -1.12 7.28 0.70
CA LEU A 9 -2.40 7.48 1.37
C LEU A 9 -2.67 6.30 2.31
N THR A 10 -3.12 6.60 3.53
CA THR A 10 -3.44 5.58 4.52
C THR A 10 -4.66 5.97 5.36
N GLY A 11 -5.11 5.03 6.19
CA GLY A 11 -6.06 5.30 7.26
C GLY A 11 -5.37 5.28 8.63
N HIS A 12 -6.07 5.78 9.63
CA HIS A 12 -5.55 6.02 10.97
C HIS A 12 -4.89 4.79 11.63
N LEU A 13 -5.50 3.61 11.50
CA LEU A 13 -4.96 2.40 12.14
C LEU A 13 -3.68 1.87 11.47
N ALA A 14 -3.47 2.17 10.19
CA ALA A 14 -2.30 1.72 9.45
C ALA A 14 -1.14 2.72 9.51
N LEU A 15 -1.40 3.99 9.87
CA LEU A 15 -0.42 5.07 9.90
C LEU A 15 0.85 4.72 10.70
N PRO A 16 0.78 4.31 12.00
CA PRO A 16 1.99 4.07 12.78
C PRO A 16 2.84 2.92 12.23
N ARG A 17 2.18 1.91 11.65
CA ARG A 17 2.86 0.75 11.06
C ARG A 17 3.53 1.12 9.73
N LEU A 18 2.88 1.97 8.92
CA LEU A 18 3.44 2.48 7.68
C LEU A 18 4.63 3.41 7.93
N GLU A 19 4.53 4.32 8.91
CA GLU A 19 5.63 5.18 9.35
C GLU A 19 6.86 4.37 9.76
N LYS A 20 6.65 3.37 10.63
CA LYS A 20 7.73 2.48 11.04
C LYS A 20 8.36 1.76 9.85
N LEU A 21 7.55 1.17 8.98
CA LEU A 21 8.05 0.42 7.83
C LEU A 21 8.86 1.30 6.88
N LEU A 22 8.35 2.50 6.54
CA LEU A 22 9.06 3.44 5.67
C LEU A 22 10.33 4.01 6.33
N GLY A 23 10.32 4.21 7.66
CA GLY A 23 11.52 4.57 8.41
C GLY A 23 12.58 3.46 8.43
N ASP A 24 12.15 2.21 8.54
CA ASP A 24 13.00 1.03 8.54
C ASP A 24 13.60 0.72 7.15
N LEU A 25 13.15 1.40 6.08
CA LEU A 25 13.73 1.28 4.74
C LEU A 25 15.16 1.85 4.66
N GLY A 26 15.57 2.75 5.57
CA GLY A 26 16.88 3.41 5.48
C GLY A 26 17.00 4.32 4.26
N GLN A 27 18.20 4.41 3.66
CA GLN A 27 18.43 5.28 2.51
C GLN A 27 17.65 4.77 1.28
N THR A 28 16.87 5.66 0.68
CA THR A 28 15.98 5.40 -0.46
C THR A 28 16.37 6.31 -1.63
N ASP A 29 16.16 5.84 -2.86
CA ASP A 29 16.39 6.64 -4.08
C ASP A 29 15.21 7.58 -4.40
N PHE A 30 14.23 7.65 -3.48
CA PHE A 30 12.99 8.43 -3.56
C PHE A 30 12.74 9.11 -2.22
N GLU A 31 12.09 10.27 -2.25
CA GLU A 31 11.52 10.91 -1.06
C GLU A 31 10.11 10.37 -0.83
N TRP A 32 9.68 10.31 0.43
CA TRP A 32 8.35 9.83 0.77
C TRP A 32 7.67 10.69 1.83
N ALA A 33 6.33 10.76 1.73
CA ALA A 33 5.46 11.35 2.73
C ALA A 33 4.22 10.46 2.92
N ILE A 34 3.55 10.59 4.07
CA ILE A 34 2.31 9.87 4.37
C ILE A 34 1.18 10.88 4.60
N HIS A 35 -0.01 10.57 4.09
CA HIS A 35 -1.22 11.33 4.36
C HIS A 35 -2.32 10.39 4.89
N ASP A 36 -2.72 10.61 6.15
CA ASP A 36 -3.91 9.99 6.73
C ASP A 36 -5.15 10.67 6.15
N ILE A 37 -5.95 9.91 5.39
CA ILE A 37 -7.17 10.42 4.76
C ILE A 37 -8.34 10.53 5.76
N GLY A 38 -8.12 10.20 7.04
CA GLY A 38 -9.08 10.33 8.13
C GLY A 38 -10.15 9.23 8.16
N VAL A 39 -9.86 8.06 7.59
CA VAL A 39 -10.67 6.84 7.76
C VAL A 39 -10.00 5.94 8.78
N LYS A 40 -10.76 5.14 9.54
CA LYS A 40 -10.16 4.21 10.52
C LYS A 40 -9.29 3.15 9.84
N VAL A 41 -9.83 2.47 8.82
CA VAL A 41 -9.12 1.40 8.10
C VAL A 41 -9.00 1.73 6.61
N ALA A 42 -7.87 1.37 6.02
CA ALA A 42 -7.56 1.60 4.60
C ALA A 42 -8.60 1.01 3.63
N ALA A 43 -9.23 -0.12 3.97
CA ALA A 43 -10.26 -0.76 3.15
C ALA A 43 -11.53 0.09 2.98
N LEU A 44 -11.77 1.08 3.85
CA LEU A 44 -12.89 2.03 3.74
C LEU A 44 -12.54 3.25 2.88
N MET A 45 -11.31 3.35 2.38
CA MET A 45 -10.88 4.45 1.50
C MET A 45 -11.51 4.27 0.12
N THR A 46 -12.38 5.22 -0.26
CA THR A 46 -13.01 5.30 -1.59
C THR A 46 -12.49 6.51 -2.37
N GLY A 47 -12.69 6.51 -3.69
CA GLY A 47 -12.33 7.65 -4.54
C GLY A 47 -12.98 8.97 -4.10
N GLU A 48 -14.27 8.94 -3.71
CA GLU A 48 -14.97 10.12 -3.19
C GLU A 48 -14.35 10.68 -1.89
N ILE A 49 -13.91 9.79 -0.99
CA ILE A 49 -13.22 10.19 0.23
C ILE A 49 -11.89 10.87 -0.10
N ILE A 50 -11.13 10.32 -1.06
CA ILE A 50 -9.86 10.90 -1.52
C ILE A 50 -10.11 12.28 -2.13
N LEU A 51 -11.04 12.41 -3.08
CA LEU A 51 -11.38 13.68 -3.73
C LEU A 51 -11.80 14.76 -2.72
N ARG A 52 -12.54 14.39 -1.68
CA ARG A 52 -13.02 15.33 -0.67
C ARG A 52 -11.95 15.74 0.34
N ARG A 53 -11.00 14.87 0.66
CA ARG A 53 -10.10 15.04 1.83
C ARG A 53 -8.65 15.29 1.47
N LEU A 54 -8.17 14.81 0.33
CA LEU A 54 -6.84 15.13 -0.17
C LEU A 54 -6.88 16.54 -0.79
N LYS A 55 -6.30 17.53 -0.11
CA LYS A 55 -6.31 18.93 -0.55
C LYS A 55 -5.22 19.18 -1.59
N LYS A 56 -5.55 19.99 -2.60
CA LYS A 56 -4.58 20.56 -3.54
C LYS A 56 -3.89 21.80 -2.94
N PRO A 57 -2.65 22.12 -3.34
CA PRO A 57 -1.80 21.37 -4.28
C PRO A 57 -1.20 20.12 -3.62
N VAL A 58 -1.07 19.03 -4.40
CA VAL A 58 -0.32 17.85 -3.99
C VAL A 58 1.08 17.94 -4.61
N ILE A 59 2.10 17.87 -3.78
CA ILE A 59 3.51 17.92 -4.21
C ILE A 59 4.06 16.49 -4.14
N ALA A 60 3.80 15.71 -5.18
CA ALA A 60 4.31 14.34 -5.34
C ALA A 60 4.35 14.00 -6.82
N ASP A 61 5.29 13.14 -7.22
CA ASP A 61 5.34 12.57 -8.57
C ASP A 61 4.37 11.38 -8.69
N ARG A 62 4.14 10.69 -7.56
CA ARG A 62 3.28 9.51 -7.50
C ARG A 62 2.55 9.40 -6.17
N ILE A 63 1.28 9.01 -6.22
CA ILE A 63 0.43 8.78 -5.04
C ILE A 63 0.10 7.29 -4.97
N ILE A 64 0.43 6.65 -3.87
CA ILE A 64 0.22 5.22 -3.65
C ILE A 64 -0.95 5.05 -2.69
N VAL A 65 -2.01 4.40 -3.17
CA VAL A 65 -3.17 4.05 -2.34
C VAL A 65 -3.04 2.60 -1.83
N PRO A 66 -3.71 2.23 -0.72
CA PRO A 66 -3.71 0.85 -0.24
C PRO A 66 -4.31 -0.11 -1.27
N GLY A 67 -3.84 -1.36 -1.31
CA GLY A 67 -4.28 -2.37 -2.29
C GLY A 67 -5.79 -2.62 -2.27
N ARG A 68 -6.40 -2.54 -1.07
CA ARG A 68 -7.84 -2.71 -0.86
C ARG A 68 -8.69 -1.45 -1.12
N CYS A 69 -8.09 -0.33 -1.55
CA CYS A 69 -8.80 0.91 -1.82
C CYS A 69 -9.74 0.78 -3.04
N ARG A 70 -11.04 1.05 -2.87
CA ARG A 70 -11.99 0.97 -4.00
C ARG A 70 -12.13 2.33 -4.66
N ALA A 71 -11.32 2.59 -5.68
CA ALA A 71 -11.31 3.84 -6.42
C ALA A 71 -10.88 3.64 -7.88
N ASP A 72 -11.42 4.47 -8.76
CA ASP A 72 -10.95 4.66 -10.13
C ASP A 72 -9.68 5.54 -10.09
N LEU A 73 -8.52 4.91 -10.27
CA LEU A 73 -7.22 5.57 -10.18
C LEU A 73 -6.95 6.48 -11.38
N ASP A 74 -7.52 6.19 -12.54
CA ASP A 74 -7.35 7.03 -13.72
C ASP A 74 -8.13 8.33 -13.54
N ALA A 75 -9.35 8.25 -13.00
CA ALA A 75 -10.14 9.43 -12.65
C ALA A 75 -9.43 10.29 -11.60
N LEU A 76 -8.87 9.66 -10.55
CA LEU A 76 -8.07 10.37 -9.54
C LEU A 76 -6.82 11.00 -10.16
N SER A 77 -6.11 10.28 -11.02
CA SER A 77 -4.89 10.78 -11.66
C SER A 77 -5.17 12.00 -12.54
N ARG A 78 -6.25 11.96 -13.32
CA ARG A 78 -6.71 13.12 -14.12
C ARG A 78 -7.13 14.29 -13.22
N HIS A 79 -7.81 14.01 -12.10
CA HIS A 79 -8.25 15.06 -11.20
C HIS A 79 -7.08 15.76 -10.50
N PHE A 80 -6.12 15.01 -9.98
CA PHE A 80 -4.99 15.56 -9.21
C PHE A 80 -3.79 15.93 -10.07
N GLU A 81 -3.78 15.57 -11.35
CA GLU A 81 -2.65 15.77 -12.28
C GLU A 81 -1.36 15.10 -11.79
N VAL A 82 -1.51 14.01 -11.04
CA VAL A 82 -0.43 13.20 -10.47
C VAL A 82 -0.78 11.73 -10.68
N ARG A 83 0.21 10.87 -10.94
CA ARG A 83 -0.01 9.43 -11.12
C ARG A 83 -0.48 8.77 -9.82
N PHE A 84 -1.62 8.07 -9.85
CA PHE A 84 -2.06 7.19 -8.78
C PHE A 84 -1.72 5.73 -9.08
N ASP A 85 -1.02 5.08 -8.15
CA ASP A 85 -0.74 3.65 -8.20
C ASP A 85 -1.42 2.91 -7.05
N ARG A 86 -1.79 1.65 -7.32
CA ARG A 86 -2.30 0.73 -6.30
C ARG A 86 -1.13 0.05 -5.62
N GLY A 87 -0.95 0.31 -4.33
CA GLY A 87 0.00 -0.40 -3.47
C GLY A 87 -0.48 -1.82 -3.15
N PRO A 88 0.27 -2.56 -2.32
CA PRO A 88 -0.10 -3.91 -1.91
C PRO A 88 -1.29 -3.93 -0.93
N ASP A 89 -1.92 -5.10 -0.82
CA ASP A 89 -2.99 -5.34 0.15
C ASP A 89 -2.49 -5.33 1.59
N GLU A 90 -1.29 -5.85 1.82
CA GLU A 90 -0.65 -5.95 3.12
C GLU A 90 0.61 -5.09 3.19
N LEU A 91 0.81 -4.37 4.30
CA LEU A 91 1.96 -3.48 4.46
C LEU A 91 3.31 -4.23 4.36
N VAL A 92 3.36 -5.51 4.76
CA VAL A 92 4.59 -6.32 4.71
C VAL A 92 5.14 -6.49 3.29
N ASP A 93 4.28 -6.39 2.28
CA ASP A 93 4.67 -6.53 0.88
C ASP A 93 5.14 -5.19 0.26
N LEU A 94 5.04 -4.08 1.01
CA LEU A 94 5.39 -2.76 0.52
C LEU A 94 6.86 -2.61 0.08
N PRO A 95 7.87 -3.17 0.79
CA PRO A 95 9.24 -3.14 0.32
C PRO A 95 9.41 -3.81 -1.05
N ALA A 96 8.75 -4.96 -1.25
CA ALA A 96 8.77 -5.68 -2.53
C ALA A 96 8.10 -4.88 -3.65
N PHE A 97 6.96 -4.25 -3.36
CA PHE A 97 6.27 -3.33 -4.27
C PHE A 97 7.16 -2.15 -4.70
N LEU A 98 8.01 -1.64 -3.79
CA LEU A 98 8.97 -0.56 -4.06
C LEU A 98 10.25 -1.06 -4.76
N GLY A 99 10.26 -2.28 -5.29
CA GLY A 99 11.38 -2.85 -6.04
C GLY A 99 12.54 -3.35 -5.18
N ARG A 100 12.36 -3.46 -3.86
CA ARG A 100 13.38 -4.00 -2.96
C ARG A 100 13.19 -5.50 -2.79
N LYS A 101 14.29 -6.25 -2.65
CA LYS A 101 14.18 -7.65 -2.21
C LYS A 101 13.59 -7.65 -0.80
N GLY A 102 12.32 -7.98 -0.67
CA GLY A 102 11.71 -8.25 0.62
C GLY A 102 12.51 -9.33 1.33
N ALA A 103 12.75 -9.16 2.64
CA ALA A 103 13.32 -10.24 3.42
C ALA A 103 12.34 -11.43 3.39
N PRO A 104 12.82 -12.67 3.22
CA PRO A 104 11.95 -13.83 3.36
C PRO A 104 11.27 -13.76 4.73
N PRO A 105 9.95 -14.05 4.81
CA PRO A 105 9.23 -13.98 6.08
C PRO A 105 9.90 -14.91 7.09
N ASP A 106 10.20 -14.37 8.27
CA ASP A 106 10.77 -15.17 9.36
C ASP A 106 9.68 -16.07 9.97
N LEU A 107 9.70 -17.34 9.58
CA LEU A 107 8.79 -18.37 10.08
C LEU A 107 9.40 -19.19 11.23
N SER A 108 10.60 -18.84 11.73
CA SER A 108 11.34 -19.63 12.74
C SER A 108 10.60 -19.81 14.07
N ARG A 109 9.60 -18.97 14.34
CA ARG A 109 8.77 -18.98 15.57
C ARG A 109 7.38 -19.57 15.37
N GLN A 110 7.07 -20.07 14.17
CA GLN A 110 5.77 -20.65 13.85
C GLN A 110 5.89 -22.17 13.81
N ASP A 111 5.15 -22.87 14.66
CA ASP A 111 4.95 -24.31 14.58
C ASP A 111 3.48 -24.56 14.19
N MET A 112 3.20 -24.56 12.89
CA MET A 112 1.86 -24.76 12.34
C MET A 112 1.72 -26.16 11.73
N ARG A 113 0.70 -26.90 12.15
CA ARG A 113 0.28 -28.14 11.51
C ARG A 113 -0.83 -27.83 10.50
N ILE A 114 -0.50 -27.88 9.22
CA ILE A 114 -1.49 -27.74 8.13
C ILE A 114 -2.23 -29.07 7.99
N PHE A 115 -3.54 -29.05 8.18
CA PHE A 115 -4.43 -30.16 7.80
C PHE A 115 -5.14 -29.76 6.52
N ALA A 116 -5.04 -30.59 5.50
CA ALA A 116 -5.69 -30.40 4.22
C ALA A 116 -6.46 -31.68 3.87
N GLU A 117 -7.73 -31.52 3.53
CA GLU A 117 -8.59 -32.58 2.99
C GLU A 117 -8.94 -32.23 1.54
N ILE A 118 -8.77 -33.19 0.64
CA ILE A 118 -9.11 -33.04 -0.78
C ILE A 118 -10.34 -33.93 -1.03
N VAL A 119 -11.50 -33.30 -1.20
CA VAL A 119 -12.79 -34.01 -1.32
C VAL A 119 -12.95 -34.70 -2.68
N ASP A 120 -12.48 -34.06 -3.76
CA ASP A 120 -12.66 -34.54 -5.15
C ASP A 120 -11.33 -34.92 -5.80
N ALA A 121 -10.46 -35.63 -5.07
CA ALA A 121 -9.14 -36.01 -5.58
C ALA A 121 -9.21 -36.80 -6.90
N SER A 122 -10.29 -37.55 -7.12
CA SER A 122 -10.56 -38.32 -8.35
C SER A 122 -10.98 -37.47 -9.56
N ALA A 123 -11.31 -36.19 -9.38
CA ALA A 123 -11.69 -35.28 -10.47
C ALA A 123 -10.49 -34.49 -11.03
N LEU A 124 -9.32 -34.59 -10.41
CA LEU A 124 -8.07 -33.99 -10.90
C LEU A 124 -7.44 -34.91 -11.94
N THR A 125 -7.46 -34.53 -13.22
CA THR A 125 -6.79 -35.24 -14.34
C THR A 125 -5.56 -34.48 -14.80
#